data_AF-A0A1F2S4P3-F1
#
_entry.id   AF-A0A1F2S4P3-F1
#
_cell.length_a   1.000
_cell.length_b   1.000
_cell.length_c   1.000
_cell.angle_alpha   90.00
_cell.angle_beta   90.00
_cell.angle_gamma   90.00
#
_symmetry.space_group_name_H-M   'P 1'
#
loop_
_entity.id
_entity.type
_entity.pdbx_description
1 polymer ?
#
loop_
_entity_poly.entity_id
_entity_poly.type
_entity_poly.pdbx_seq_one_letter_code
_entity_poly.pdbx_strand_id
1 'polypeptide(L)'
;MSVGAGSIGGVTNEIRAVEEALERLISGLGTLNHLAEQLSTLRSGELHAGVQISRLERVLDFERVAAHVRGAVARAELVDQPIPHLLASTLLPPDVFAVVVDAIPSRVFFEGRAVEGQELRVPPRLAPTHAIVTWMFLNDIVLRTLSNIVLARFAEPLAAYTRERFPELPPFGDWNVEITLSQARIVRRAAGSAGRKSTERPWDFLNGIVSLARDRESEEYGGTLHGMACPLRANTALIYLGPVEAYTCASIPSDAPAKVEQYTYEFGIGPAAAARHRLTGLMGSVGRRG
;
A
#
# COMPACT_ATOMS: atom_id res chain seq x y z
N MET A 1 -50.55 -35.68 -28.50
CA MET A 1 -50.51 -35.19 -27.11
C MET A 1 -49.06 -34.83 -26.79
N SER A 2 -48.69 -33.55 -26.95
CA SER A 2 -47.37 -33.02 -26.62
C SER A 2 -47.60 -31.82 -25.70
N VAL A 3 -47.96 -32.11 -24.46
CA VAL A 3 -48.20 -31.13 -23.41
C VAL A 3 -47.38 -31.62 -22.22
N GLY A 4 -46.27 -30.95 -21.90
CA GLY A 4 -45.46 -31.32 -20.73
C GLY A 4 -44.07 -30.69 -20.64
N ALA A 5 -43.40 -30.45 -21.77
CA ALA A 5 -42.02 -29.96 -21.74
C ALA A 5 -41.90 -28.45 -21.42
N GLY A 6 -42.92 -27.64 -21.75
CA GLY A 6 -42.88 -26.18 -21.56
C GLY A 6 -43.05 -25.70 -20.11
N SER A 7 -43.72 -26.49 -19.26
CA SER A 7 -44.04 -26.09 -17.88
C SER A 7 -42.84 -26.21 -16.93
N ILE A 8 -42.08 -27.29 -17.06
CA ILE A 8 -40.88 -27.54 -16.22
C ILE A 8 -39.79 -26.50 -16.50
N GLY A 9 -39.59 -26.13 -17.78
CA GLY A 9 -38.62 -25.10 -18.16
C GLY A 9 -38.95 -23.70 -17.62
N GLY A 10 -40.24 -23.37 -17.45
CA GLY A 10 -40.67 -22.13 -16.82
C GLY A 10 -40.29 -22.09 -15.34
N VAL A 11 -40.63 -23.15 -14.59
CA VAL A 11 -40.32 -23.26 -13.16
C VAL A 11 -38.82 -23.21 -12.88
N THR A 12 -37.98 -23.87 -13.69
CA THR A 12 -36.52 -23.84 -13.51
C THR A 12 -35.94 -22.43 -13.72
N ASN A 13 -36.49 -21.64 -14.65
CA ASN A 13 -36.05 -20.27 -14.86
C ASN A 13 -36.48 -19.33 -13.73
N GLU A 14 -37.68 -19.53 -13.18
CA GLU A 14 -38.17 -18.78 -12.02
C GLU A 14 -37.33 -19.07 -10.76
N ILE A 15 -37.00 -20.34 -10.50
CA ILE A 15 -36.13 -20.73 -9.37
C ILE A 15 -34.76 -20.04 -9.49
N ARG A 16 -34.12 -20.10 -10.65
CA ARG A 16 -32.83 -19.45 -10.89
C ARG A 16 -32.89 -17.93 -10.69
N ALA A 17 -33.98 -17.28 -11.14
CA ALA A 17 -34.16 -15.85 -10.94
C ALA A 17 -34.32 -15.48 -9.46
N VAL A 18 -35.01 -16.31 -8.68
CA VAL A 18 -35.13 -16.13 -7.22
C VAL A 18 -33.80 -16.36 -6.51
N GLU A 19 -33.03 -17.38 -6.91
CA GLU A 19 -31.68 -17.64 -6.37
C GLU A 19 -30.75 -16.45 -6.63
N GLU A 20 -30.69 -15.94 -7.86
CA GLU A 20 -29.89 -14.75 -8.21
C GLU A 20 -30.35 -13.50 -7.43
N ALA A 21 -31.66 -13.33 -7.22
CA ALA A 21 -32.19 -12.20 -6.43
C ALA A 21 -31.84 -12.34 -4.95
N LEU A 22 -31.91 -13.54 -4.39
CA LEU A 22 -31.54 -13.83 -3.00
C LEU A 22 -30.04 -13.59 -2.78
N GLU A 23 -29.17 -14.04 -3.69
CA GLU A 23 -27.73 -13.78 -3.63
C GLU A 23 -27.42 -12.29 -3.66
N ARG A 24 -28.11 -11.52 -4.52
CA ARG A 24 -27.97 -10.05 -4.56
C ARG A 24 -28.42 -9.40 -3.26
N LEU A 25 -29.53 -9.85 -2.67
CA LEU A 25 -30.03 -9.33 -1.40
C LEU A 25 -29.10 -9.66 -0.23
N ILE A 26 -28.59 -10.89 -0.14
CA ILE A 26 -27.61 -11.30 0.87
C ILE A 26 -26.33 -10.47 0.76
N SER A 27 -25.83 -10.29 -0.47
CA SER A 27 -24.67 -9.43 -0.74
C SER A 27 -24.92 -7.96 -0.35
N GLY A 28 -26.11 -7.45 -0.68
CA GLY A 28 -26.54 -6.09 -0.32
C GLY A 28 -26.63 -5.88 1.20
N LEU A 29 -27.23 -6.82 1.93
CA LEU A 29 -27.30 -6.79 3.39
C LEU A 29 -25.91 -6.86 4.04
N GLY A 30 -25.02 -7.69 3.51
CA GLY A 30 -23.63 -7.75 3.96
C GLY A 30 -22.93 -6.40 3.83
N THR A 31 -23.12 -5.72 2.69
CA THR A 31 -22.56 -4.38 2.44
C THR A 31 -23.13 -3.33 3.39
N LEU A 32 -24.45 -3.32 3.62
CA LEU A 32 -25.09 -2.38 4.54
C LEU A 32 -24.67 -2.60 5.99
N ASN A 33 -24.57 -3.85 6.43
CA ASN A 33 -24.12 -4.17 7.79
C ASN A 33 -22.67 -3.72 8.01
N HIS A 34 -21.80 -3.92 7.01
CA HIS A 34 -20.43 -3.43 7.05
C HIS A 34 -20.36 -1.90 7.15
N LEU A 35 -21.14 -1.18 6.34
CA LEU A 35 -21.23 0.29 6.42
C LEU A 35 -21.76 0.77 7.78
N ALA A 36 -22.76 0.10 8.35
CA ALA A 36 -23.28 0.42 9.67
C ALA A 36 -22.21 0.24 10.76
N GLU A 37 -21.41 -0.82 10.69
CA GLU A 37 -20.28 -1.06 11.60
C GLU A 37 -19.20 0.02 11.45
N GLN A 38 -18.86 0.41 10.21
CA GLN A 38 -17.94 1.51 9.94
C GLN A 38 -18.42 2.83 10.55
N LEU A 39 -19.70 3.20 10.34
CA LEU A 39 -20.29 4.43 10.88
C LEU A 39 -20.34 4.43 12.41
N SER A 40 -20.68 3.29 13.02
CA SER A 40 -20.67 3.15 14.49
C SER A 40 -19.27 3.33 15.07
N THR A 41 -18.27 2.72 14.42
CA THR A 41 -16.86 2.85 14.78
C THR A 41 -16.37 4.29 14.63
N LEU A 42 -16.71 4.96 13.53
CA LEU A 42 -16.40 6.38 13.32
C LEU A 42 -16.97 7.25 14.42
N ARG A 43 -18.27 7.11 14.71
CA ARG A 43 -18.95 7.90 15.71
C ARG A 43 -18.29 7.79 17.09
N SER A 44 -17.88 6.58 17.46
CA SER A 44 -17.19 6.32 18.73
C SER A 44 -15.78 6.95 18.76
N GLY A 45 -15.06 6.92 17.63
CA GLY A 45 -13.75 7.54 17.48
C GLY A 45 -13.78 9.08 17.51
N GLU A 46 -14.80 9.69 16.89
CA GLU A 46 -14.95 11.15 16.81
C GLU A 46 -15.16 11.81 18.18
N LEU A 47 -15.81 11.13 19.12
CA LEU A 47 -15.98 11.64 20.49
C LEU A 47 -14.65 11.95 21.18
N HIS A 48 -13.55 11.33 20.75
CA HIS A 48 -12.21 11.52 21.30
C HIS A 48 -11.30 12.38 20.39
N ALA A 49 -11.77 12.80 19.21
CA ALA A 49 -10.94 13.44 18.19
C ALA A 49 -10.43 14.82 18.60
N GLY A 50 -11.21 15.61 19.35
CA GLY A 50 -10.83 16.98 19.73
C GLY A 50 -9.52 17.06 20.52
N VAL A 51 -9.35 16.17 21.52
CA VAL A 51 -8.11 16.10 22.32
C VAL A 51 -6.92 15.64 21.47
N GLN A 52 -7.15 14.73 20.51
CA GLN A 52 -6.11 14.23 19.63
C GLN A 52 -5.64 15.30 18.65
N ILE A 53 -6.55 16.09 18.05
CA ILE A 53 -6.20 17.13 17.07
C ILE A 53 -5.24 18.17 17.65
N SER A 54 -5.49 18.68 18.87
CA SER A 54 -4.58 19.64 19.53
C SER A 54 -3.21 19.04 19.82
N ARG A 55 -3.11 17.72 20.02
CA ARG A 55 -1.82 17.02 20.13
C ARG A 55 -1.12 16.93 18.78
N LEU A 56 -1.86 16.67 17.69
CA LEU A 56 -1.31 16.55 16.35
C LEU A 56 -0.60 17.83 15.90
N GLU A 57 -1.16 19.00 16.17
CA GLU A 57 -0.55 20.29 15.77
C GLU A 57 0.88 20.49 16.32
N ARG A 58 1.18 19.93 17.48
CA ARG A 58 2.51 20.03 18.11
C ARG A 58 3.49 18.99 17.58
N VAL A 59 2.98 17.86 17.06
CA VAL A 59 3.78 16.71 16.65
C VAL A 59 4.03 16.70 15.14
N LEU A 60 3.02 17.07 14.35
CA LEU A 60 3.05 17.04 12.88
C LEU A 60 3.68 18.32 12.29
N ASP A 61 4.91 18.59 12.70
CA ASP A 61 5.74 19.64 12.13
C ASP A 61 6.44 19.13 10.86
N PHE A 62 6.05 19.65 9.70
CA PHE A 62 6.54 19.18 8.40
C PHE A 62 8.06 19.31 8.27
N GLU A 63 8.63 20.47 8.62
CA GLU A 63 10.06 20.73 8.41
C GLU A 63 10.92 19.88 9.33
N ARG A 64 10.52 19.72 10.59
CA ARG A 64 11.17 18.84 11.55
C ARG A 64 11.16 17.40 11.06
N VAL A 65 10.01 16.89 10.62
CA VAL A 65 9.88 15.51 10.14
C VAL A 65 10.65 15.31 8.84
N ALA A 66 10.58 16.26 7.92
CA ALA A 66 11.32 16.20 6.66
C ALA A 66 12.84 16.15 6.91
N ALA A 67 13.38 17.00 7.79
CA ALA A 67 14.79 16.99 8.16
C ALA A 67 15.22 15.64 8.76
N HIS A 68 14.39 15.07 9.65
CA HIS A 68 14.65 13.75 10.24
C HIS A 68 14.66 12.64 9.18
N VAL A 69 13.66 12.60 8.30
CA VAL A 69 13.55 11.63 7.20
C VAL A 69 14.75 11.72 6.27
N ARG A 70 15.17 12.93 5.89
CA ARG A 70 16.40 13.13 5.10
C ARG A 70 17.62 12.54 5.79
N GLY A 71 17.78 12.80 7.09
CA GLY A 71 18.86 12.24 7.89
C GLY A 71 18.82 10.70 7.97
N ALA A 72 17.64 10.11 8.14
CA ALA A 72 17.45 8.67 8.20
C ALA A 72 17.84 7.98 6.89
N VAL A 73 17.38 8.50 5.75
CA VAL A 73 17.73 7.97 4.42
C VAL A 73 19.19 8.21 4.07
N ALA A 74 19.77 9.35 4.46
CA ALA A 74 21.18 9.63 4.20
C ALA A 74 22.11 8.61 4.88
N ARG A 75 21.77 8.17 6.10
CA ARG A 75 22.51 7.16 6.86
C ARG A 75 22.31 5.72 6.37
N ALA A 76 21.21 5.46 5.66
CA ALA A 76 20.93 4.13 5.14
C ALA A 76 21.93 3.77 4.04
N GLU A 77 22.40 2.53 4.05
CA GLU A 77 23.22 1.98 2.98
C GLU A 77 22.33 1.58 1.81
N LEU A 78 22.77 1.90 0.58
CA LEU A 78 22.17 1.37 -0.64
C LEU A 78 22.94 0.10 -1.01
N VAL A 79 22.24 -1.02 -1.01
CA VAL A 79 22.80 -2.34 -1.33
C VAL A 79 22.30 -2.75 -2.70
N ASP A 80 23.22 -3.07 -3.62
CA ASP A 80 22.88 -3.35 -5.03
C ASP A 80 22.31 -4.75 -5.27
N GLN A 81 22.64 -5.71 -4.40
CA GLN A 81 22.32 -7.14 -4.58
C GLN A 81 21.38 -7.66 -3.47
N PRO A 82 20.47 -8.60 -3.76
CA PRO A 82 20.18 -9.18 -5.08
C PRO A 82 19.42 -8.22 -6.01
N ILE A 83 18.83 -7.16 -5.44
CA ILE A 83 18.29 -6.01 -6.15
C ILE A 83 18.70 -4.74 -5.41
N PRO A 84 18.79 -3.59 -6.08
CA PRO A 84 19.05 -2.31 -5.41
C PRO A 84 17.97 -2.02 -4.36
N HIS A 85 18.39 -1.89 -3.10
CA HIS A 85 17.49 -1.61 -1.98
C HIS A 85 18.20 -0.85 -0.86
N LEU A 86 17.41 -0.16 -0.03
CA LEU A 86 17.88 0.56 1.14
C LEU A 86 17.02 0.20 2.37
N LEU A 87 17.65 0.17 3.53
CA LEU A 87 16.98 0.01 4.82
C LEU A 87 17.23 1.23 5.70
N ALA A 88 16.19 2.06 5.85
CA ALA A 88 16.22 3.24 6.71
C ALA A 88 15.53 2.93 8.05
N SER A 89 16.33 2.66 9.07
CA SER A 89 15.84 2.52 10.45
C SER A 89 15.44 3.87 11.04
N THR A 90 14.45 3.88 11.93
CA THR A 90 13.94 5.09 12.58
C THR A 90 13.53 6.17 11.57
N LEU A 91 12.76 5.77 10.54
CA LEU A 91 12.40 6.65 9.42
C LEU A 91 11.71 7.93 9.90
N LEU A 92 10.78 7.80 10.85
CA LEU A 92 10.04 8.91 11.43
C LEU A 92 10.58 9.26 12.83
N PRO A 93 10.43 10.51 13.29
CA PRO A 93 10.62 10.85 14.71
C PRO A 93 9.74 9.94 15.60
N PRO A 94 10.22 9.49 16.78
CA PRO A 94 9.49 8.53 17.60
C PRO A 94 8.08 8.98 18.02
N ASP A 95 7.91 10.27 18.31
CA ASP A 95 6.62 10.88 18.67
C ASP A 95 5.64 10.88 17.49
N VAL A 96 6.14 11.17 16.28
CA VAL A 96 5.36 11.10 15.04
C VAL A 96 5.01 9.66 14.68
N PHE A 97 5.96 8.73 14.84
CA PHE A 97 5.70 7.31 14.61
C PHE A 97 4.60 6.78 15.53
N ALA A 98 4.64 7.11 16.83
CA ALA A 98 3.59 6.74 17.77
C ALA A 98 2.22 7.26 17.33
N VAL A 99 2.15 8.52 16.88
CA VAL A 99 0.92 9.12 16.36
C VAL A 99 0.42 8.42 15.08
N VAL A 100 1.32 8.09 14.14
CA VAL A 100 0.96 7.34 12.92
C VAL A 100 0.41 5.96 13.26
N VAL A 101 1.05 5.28 14.21
CA VAL A 101 0.61 3.97 14.69
C VAL A 101 -0.77 4.07 15.36
N ASP A 102 -0.98 5.03 16.25
CA ASP A 102 -2.26 5.28 16.91
C ASP A 102 -3.37 5.63 15.90
N ALA A 103 -3.01 6.30 14.81
CA ALA A 103 -3.91 6.69 13.72
C ALA A 103 -4.28 5.54 12.76
N ILE A 104 -3.75 4.32 12.91
CA ILE A 104 -4.18 3.17 12.11
C ILE A 104 -5.67 2.91 12.37
N PRO A 105 -6.55 2.97 11.35
CA PRO A 105 -7.98 2.78 11.56
C PRO A 105 -8.33 1.36 12.01
N SER A 106 -9.54 1.19 12.54
CA SER A 106 -10.07 -0.13 12.87
C SER A 106 -10.09 -1.06 11.65
N ARG A 107 -9.97 -2.37 11.90
CA ARG A 107 -10.00 -3.42 10.86
C ARG A 107 -11.21 -3.36 9.93
N VAL A 108 -12.34 -2.79 10.39
CA VAL A 108 -13.56 -2.62 9.59
C VAL A 108 -13.38 -1.67 8.40
N PHE A 109 -12.32 -0.86 8.38
CA PHE A 109 -12.02 0.02 7.25
C PHE A 109 -11.12 -0.64 6.18
N PHE A 110 -10.58 -1.83 6.45
CA PHE A 110 -9.70 -2.52 5.51
C PHE A 110 -10.51 -3.41 4.55
N GLU A 111 -10.16 -3.37 3.27
CA GLU A 111 -10.80 -4.12 2.20
C GLU A 111 -9.94 -5.34 1.80
N GLY A 112 -10.56 -6.40 1.27
CA GLY A 112 -9.87 -7.59 0.79
C GLY A 112 -9.94 -8.79 1.73
N ARG A 113 -9.33 -9.90 1.30
CA ARG A 113 -9.37 -11.20 2.00
C ARG A 113 -8.23 -11.31 3.01
N ALA A 114 -8.51 -11.86 4.19
CA ALA A 114 -7.49 -12.03 5.24
C ALA A 114 -6.25 -12.80 4.76
N VAL A 115 -6.42 -13.81 3.90
CA VAL A 115 -5.33 -14.64 3.37
C VAL A 115 -4.37 -13.87 2.45
N GLU A 116 -4.87 -12.83 1.76
CA GLU A 116 -4.10 -12.03 0.78
C GLU A 116 -3.53 -10.74 1.39
N GLY A 117 -3.85 -10.48 2.67
CA GLY A 117 -3.73 -9.16 3.29
C GLY A 117 -4.93 -8.27 2.97
N GLN A 118 -5.29 -7.41 3.91
CA GLN A 118 -6.33 -6.42 3.71
C GLN A 118 -5.71 -5.04 3.51
N GLU A 119 -6.24 -4.25 2.59
CA GLU A 119 -5.69 -2.95 2.20
C GLU A 119 -6.62 -1.81 2.61
N LEU A 120 -6.04 -0.69 3.01
CA LEU A 120 -6.72 0.59 3.19
C LEU A 120 -5.95 1.66 2.42
N ARG A 121 -6.61 2.34 1.48
CA ARG A 121 -5.99 3.43 0.72
C ARG A 121 -5.62 4.62 1.62
N VAL A 122 -4.50 5.27 1.31
CA VAL A 122 -4.02 6.46 2.00
C VAL A 122 -4.05 7.67 1.04
N PRO A 123 -4.59 8.83 1.47
CA PRO A 123 -5.33 9.04 2.72
C PRO A 123 -6.68 8.27 2.71
N PRO A 124 -7.16 7.81 3.88
CA PRO A 124 -8.43 7.10 3.97
C PRO A 124 -9.59 8.05 3.68
N ARG A 125 -10.59 7.58 2.92
CA ARG A 125 -11.83 8.33 2.65
C ARG A 125 -12.80 8.31 3.83
N LEU A 126 -12.72 7.26 4.65
CA LEU A 126 -13.61 7.01 5.76
C LEU A 126 -12.79 6.56 6.97
N ALA A 127 -12.47 7.50 7.86
CA ALA A 127 -11.75 7.28 9.11
C ALA A 127 -12.02 8.45 10.06
N PRO A 128 -11.74 8.33 11.38
CA PRO A 128 -11.80 9.46 12.28
C PRO A 128 -10.90 10.62 11.82
N THR A 129 -11.30 11.85 12.08
CA THR A 129 -10.66 13.08 11.58
C THR A 129 -9.16 13.13 11.90
N HIS A 130 -8.77 12.79 13.13
CA HIS A 130 -7.36 12.77 13.53
C HIS A 130 -6.53 11.75 12.70
N ALA A 131 -7.13 10.63 12.32
CA ALA A 131 -6.47 9.63 11.48
C ALA A 131 -6.30 10.16 10.05
N ILE A 132 -7.34 10.76 9.47
CA ILE A 132 -7.25 11.38 8.14
C ILE A 132 -6.13 12.42 8.11
N VAL A 133 -6.08 13.34 9.08
CA VAL A 133 -5.04 14.38 9.17
C VAL A 133 -3.64 13.77 9.28
N THR A 134 -3.46 12.76 10.12
CA THR A 134 -2.17 12.09 10.32
C THR A 134 -1.69 11.40 9.04
N TRP A 135 -2.57 10.68 8.35
CA TRP A 135 -2.25 9.97 7.11
C TRP A 135 -2.05 10.92 5.92
N MET A 136 -2.77 12.04 5.86
CA MET A 136 -2.51 13.11 4.89
C MET A 136 -1.11 13.72 5.10
N PHE A 137 -0.75 14.03 6.35
CA PHE A 137 0.58 14.54 6.67
C PHE A 137 1.69 13.57 6.26
N LEU A 138 1.55 12.27 6.59
CA LEU A 138 2.54 11.26 6.20
C LEU A 138 2.64 11.14 4.67
N ASN A 139 1.50 11.17 3.97
CA ASN A 139 1.46 11.15 2.51
C ASN A 139 2.22 12.36 1.92
N ASP A 140 2.06 13.55 2.50
CA ASP A 140 2.81 14.75 2.08
C ASP A 140 4.31 14.64 2.36
N ILE A 141 4.71 14.08 3.51
CA ILE A 141 6.13 13.80 3.80
C ILE A 141 6.72 12.84 2.76
N VAL A 142 5.98 11.78 2.42
CA VAL A 142 6.44 10.80 1.43
C VAL A 142 6.56 11.45 0.07
N LEU A 143 5.50 12.11 -0.38
CA LEU A 143 5.42 12.79 -1.68
C LEU A 143 6.52 13.85 -1.85
N ARG A 144 6.65 14.76 -0.88
CA ARG A 144 7.49 15.97 -1.02
C ARG A 144 8.92 15.78 -0.54
N THR A 145 9.16 14.86 0.40
CA THR A 145 10.50 14.64 0.97
C THR A 145 11.05 13.29 0.57
N LEU A 146 10.39 12.19 0.96
CA LEU A 146 10.94 10.85 0.81
C LEU A 146 11.17 10.48 -0.66
N SER A 147 10.20 10.72 -1.53
CA SER A 147 10.31 10.39 -2.95
C SER A 147 11.51 11.07 -3.59
N ASN A 148 11.71 12.36 -3.35
CA ASN A 148 12.81 13.13 -3.94
C ASN A 148 14.19 12.63 -3.50
N ILE A 149 14.37 12.39 -2.20
CA ILE A 149 15.67 11.91 -1.68
C ILE A 149 15.96 10.48 -2.09
N VAL A 150 14.95 9.62 -2.17
CA VAL A 150 15.12 8.23 -2.63
C VAL A 150 15.45 8.22 -4.11
N LEU A 151 14.74 9.00 -4.94
CA LEU A 151 15.05 9.10 -6.37
C LEU A 151 16.50 9.54 -6.60
N ALA A 152 16.99 10.52 -5.83
CA ALA A 152 18.39 10.92 -5.90
C ALA A 152 19.35 9.79 -5.52
N ARG A 153 19.04 9.02 -4.46
CA ARG A 153 19.85 7.87 -4.04
C ARG A 153 19.82 6.72 -5.05
N PHE A 154 18.72 6.55 -5.78
CA PHE A 154 18.52 5.47 -6.76
C PHE A 154 18.79 5.92 -8.20
N ALA A 155 19.32 7.12 -8.44
CA ALA A 155 19.41 7.69 -9.78
C ALA A 155 20.12 6.76 -10.78
N GLU A 156 21.28 6.20 -10.39
CA GLU A 156 22.04 5.29 -11.23
C GLU A 156 21.36 3.91 -11.40
N PRO A 157 20.98 3.19 -10.34
CA PRO A 157 20.22 1.94 -10.46
C PRO A 157 18.94 2.09 -11.30
N LEU A 158 18.21 3.20 -11.11
CA LEU A 158 16.98 3.49 -11.82
C LEU A 158 17.23 3.74 -13.32
N ALA A 159 18.30 4.48 -13.66
CA ALA A 159 18.70 4.67 -15.05
C ALA A 159 19.10 3.34 -15.72
N ALA A 160 19.79 2.46 -15.00
CA ALA A 160 20.13 1.12 -15.51
C ALA A 160 18.87 0.27 -15.72
N TYR A 161 17.99 0.19 -14.72
CA TYR A 161 16.75 -0.57 -14.76
C TYR A 161 15.82 -0.10 -15.89
N THR A 162 15.63 1.21 -16.04
CA THR A 162 14.76 1.76 -17.09
C THR A 162 15.32 1.53 -18.49
N ARG A 163 16.65 1.57 -18.67
CA ARG A 163 17.30 1.23 -19.94
C ARG A 163 17.09 -0.24 -20.32
N GLU A 164 17.19 -1.14 -19.36
CA GLU A 164 16.95 -2.57 -19.56
C GLU A 164 15.46 -2.85 -19.84
N ARG A 165 14.58 -2.25 -19.04
CA ARG A 165 13.14 -2.56 -19.08
C ARG A 165 12.42 -1.86 -20.22
N PHE A 166 12.87 -0.68 -20.62
CA PHE A 166 12.25 0.16 -21.64
C PHE A 166 13.28 0.63 -22.68
N PRO A 167 13.91 -0.29 -23.44
CA PRO A 167 14.97 0.06 -24.37
C PRO A 167 14.51 0.99 -25.53
N GLU A 168 13.21 1.01 -25.80
CA GLU A 168 12.59 1.86 -26.84
C GLU A 168 12.39 3.31 -26.40
N LEU A 169 12.56 3.62 -25.11
CA LEU A 169 12.43 4.97 -24.58
C LEU A 169 13.81 5.67 -24.58
N PRO A 170 13.84 7.02 -24.66
CA PRO A 170 15.06 7.78 -24.41
C PRO A 170 15.68 7.45 -23.04
N PRO A 171 16.94 7.86 -22.78
CA PRO A 171 17.51 7.80 -21.44
C PRO A 171 16.58 8.41 -20.39
N PHE A 172 16.54 7.83 -19.18
CA PHE A 172 15.60 8.24 -18.12
C PHE A 172 15.61 9.75 -17.81
N GLY A 173 16.78 10.38 -17.84
CA GLY A 173 16.92 11.83 -17.64
C GLY A 173 16.22 12.69 -18.71
N ASP A 174 15.96 12.13 -19.89
CA ASP A 174 15.38 12.84 -21.03
C ASP A 174 13.85 12.64 -21.13
N TRP A 175 13.26 11.86 -20.24
CA TRP A 175 11.81 11.59 -20.28
C TRP A 175 11.00 12.87 -20.05
N ASN A 176 11.55 13.86 -19.33
CA ASN A 176 10.87 15.10 -18.98
C ASN A 176 9.49 14.86 -18.33
N VAL A 177 9.43 13.85 -17.45
CA VAL A 177 8.22 13.47 -16.72
C VAL A 177 8.38 13.72 -15.23
N GLU A 178 7.27 14.07 -14.59
CA GLU A 178 7.20 14.09 -13.14
C GLU A 178 7.20 12.65 -12.61
N ILE A 179 8.18 12.33 -11.76
CA ILE A 179 8.20 11.11 -10.96
C ILE A 179 7.67 11.46 -9.58
N THR A 180 6.63 10.74 -9.15
CA THR A 180 5.83 11.10 -7.99
C THR A 180 5.32 9.86 -7.27
N LEU A 181 4.64 10.07 -6.15
CA LEU A 181 3.94 9.02 -5.42
C LEU A 181 2.79 8.48 -6.29
N SER A 182 2.92 7.26 -6.79
CA SER A 182 1.90 6.65 -7.64
C SER A 182 0.72 6.12 -6.82
N GLN A 183 0.98 5.70 -5.59
CA GLN A 183 0.01 5.15 -4.65
C GLN A 183 0.57 5.09 -3.23
N ALA A 184 -0.35 5.03 -2.28
CA ALA A 184 -0.07 4.79 -0.87
C ALA A 184 -1.22 4.01 -0.24
N ARG A 185 -0.89 3.08 0.67
CA ARG A 185 -1.88 2.26 1.40
C ARG A 185 -1.31 1.76 2.72
N ILE A 186 -2.19 1.39 3.62
CA ILE A 186 -1.89 0.57 4.79
C ILE A 186 -2.30 -0.85 4.45
N VAL A 187 -1.43 -1.81 4.72
CA VAL A 187 -1.74 -3.23 4.57
C VAL A 187 -1.75 -3.88 5.94
N ARG A 188 -2.87 -4.52 6.27
CA ARG A 188 -3.05 -5.37 7.45
C ARG A 188 -2.85 -6.82 7.07
N ARG A 189 -1.98 -7.51 7.80
CA ARG A 189 -1.68 -8.92 7.64
C ARG A 189 -1.96 -9.66 8.93
N ALA A 190 -2.58 -10.82 8.83
CA ALA A 190 -2.85 -11.73 9.95
C ALA A 190 -2.03 -13.02 9.78
N ALA A 191 -1.98 -13.86 10.82
CA ALA A 191 -1.35 -15.18 10.73
C ALA A 191 -1.83 -15.98 9.49
N GLY A 192 -0.89 -16.56 8.75
CA GLY A 192 -1.14 -17.29 7.50
C GLY A 192 -1.41 -16.42 6.27
N SER A 193 -1.39 -15.08 6.40
CA SER A 193 -1.53 -14.20 5.24
C SER A 193 -0.22 -14.14 4.45
N ALA A 194 -0.33 -14.33 3.14
CA ALA A 194 0.75 -14.11 2.20
C ALA A 194 0.46 -12.83 1.43
N GLY A 195 1.47 -11.96 1.30
CA GLY A 195 1.35 -10.78 0.45
C GLY A 195 1.02 -11.21 -0.98
N ARG A 196 -0.04 -10.64 -1.56
CA ARG A 196 -0.35 -10.85 -2.97
C ARG A 196 0.82 -10.36 -3.83
N LYS A 197 1.33 -11.21 -4.73
CA LYS A 197 2.24 -10.76 -5.79
C LYS A 197 1.50 -9.72 -6.62
N SER A 198 1.92 -8.46 -6.56
CA SER A 198 1.32 -7.42 -7.40
C SER A 198 1.91 -7.54 -8.80
N THR A 199 1.13 -8.15 -9.71
CA THR A 199 1.51 -8.41 -11.11
C THR A 199 1.20 -7.24 -12.05
N GLU A 200 0.75 -6.09 -11.54
CA GLU A 200 0.03 -5.10 -12.36
C GLU A 200 0.65 -3.69 -12.37
N ARG A 201 1.90 -3.53 -11.94
CA ARG A 201 2.48 -2.18 -11.74
C ARG A 201 3.82 -1.98 -12.44
N PRO A 202 3.87 -2.02 -13.78
CA PRO A 202 5.12 -1.85 -14.53
C PRO A 202 5.73 -0.45 -14.40
N TRP A 203 4.98 0.53 -13.88
CA TRP A 203 5.41 1.92 -13.77
C TRP A 203 5.80 2.33 -12.35
N ASP A 204 5.69 1.44 -11.36
CA ASP A 204 6.18 1.70 -10.00
C ASP A 204 7.64 1.26 -9.94
N PHE A 205 8.54 2.19 -10.23
CA PHE A 205 9.97 1.90 -10.32
C PHE A 205 10.58 1.63 -8.97
N LEU A 206 10.14 2.35 -7.95
CA LEU A 206 10.56 2.15 -6.57
C LEU A 206 9.34 1.81 -5.72
N ASN A 207 9.51 0.86 -4.83
CA ASN A 207 8.49 0.44 -3.88
C ASN A 207 9.04 0.64 -2.47
N GLY A 208 8.22 1.17 -1.59
CA GLY A 208 8.58 1.46 -0.20
C GLY A 208 7.61 0.80 0.76
N ILE A 209 8.15 0.26 1.85
CA ILE A 209 7.41 -0.44 2.90
C ILE A 209 7.91 0.06 4.24
N VAL A 210 7.04 0.67 5.03
CA VAL A 210 7.34 1.12 6.39
C VAL A 210 6.62 0.20 7.37
N SER A 211 7.38 -0.44 8.27
CA SER A 211 6.82 -1.27 9.33
C SER A 211 6.15 -0.42 10.40
N LEU A 212 4.86 -0.65 10.64
CA LEU A 212 4.03 0.03 11.64
C LEU A 212 3.76 -0.86 12.85
N ALA A 213 4.69 -1.77 13.17
CA ALA A 213 4.62 -2.65 14.32
C ALA A 213 4.41 -1.86 15.63
N ARG A 214 3.40 -2.26 16.42
CA ARG A 214 3.07 -1.64 17.72
C ARG A 214 3.94 -2.15 18.88
N ASP A 215 4.48 -3.36 18.75
CA ASP A 215 5.21 -4.07 19.82
C ASP A 215 6.37 -4.92 19.27
N ARG A 216 7.24 -5.38 20.19
CA ARG A 216 8.31 -6.36 19.90
C ARG A 216 7.79 -7.67 19.31
N GLU A 217 6.54 -8.06 19.58
CA GLU A 217 5.92 -9.30 19.06
C GLU A 217 5.85 -9.33 17.52
N SER A 218 5.81 -8.18 16.85
CA SER A 218 5.80 -8.11 15.38
C SER A 218 7.20 -8.18 14.75
N GLU A 219 8.28 -8.10 15.53
CA GLU A 219 9.65 -8.14 15.01
C GLU A 219 10.10 -9.57 14.65
N GLU A 220 9.47 -10.59 15.23
CA GLU A 220 9.78 -12.01 14.97
C GLU A 220 9.38 -12.45 13.56
N TYR A 221 8.35 -11.82 13.00
CA TYR A 221 7.79 -12.17 11.69
C TYR A 221 8.21 -11.14 10.63
N GLY A 222 9.52 -11.06 10.40
CA GLY A 222 10.13 -10.22 9.36
C GLY A 222 9.68 -10.59 7.94
N GLY A 223 10.03 -9.74 6.97
CA GLY A 223 9.79 -10.03 5.56
C GLY A 223 10.97 -10.77 4.91
N THR A 224 10.77 -11.27 3.70
CA THR A 224 11.89 -11.70 2.85
C THR A 224 11.92 -10.89 1.55
N LEU A 225 13.11 -10.43 1.16
CA LEU A 225 13.39 -9.81 -0.14
C LEU A 225 14.17 -10.82 -0.98
N HIS A 226 13.59 -11.39 -2.03
CA HIS A 226 14.26 -12.44 -2.82
C HIS A 226 14.87 -13.59 -1.97
N GLY A 227 14.16 -14.00 -0.90
CA GLY A 227 14.65 -15.03 0.03
C GLY A 227 15.67 -14.54 1.07
N MET A 228 16.13 -13.29 0.97
CA MET A 228 16.95 -12.66 2.00
C MET A 228 16.04 -12.18 3.14
N ALA A 229 16.34 -12.59 4.38
CA ALA A 229 15.63 -12.09 5.55
C ALA A 229 15.82 -10.58 5.69
N CYS A 230 14.71 -9.85 5.74
CA CYS A 230 14.68 -8.41 5.93
C CYS A 230 14.01 -8.10 7.28
N PRO A 231 14.79 -7.75 8.32
CA PRO A 231 14.25 -7.47 9.64
C PRO A 231 13.50 -6.12 9.63
N LEU A 232 12.20 -6.17 9.33
CA LEU A 232 11.31 -5.01 9.33
C LEU A 232 10.87 -4.66 10.75
N ARG A 233 11.81 -4.13 11.54
CA ARG A 233 11.52 -3.58 12.89
C ARG A 233 10.59 -2.39 12.81
N ALA A 234 9.92 -2.08 13.92
CA ALA A 234 9.07 -0.90 14.02
C ALA A 234 9.82 0.36 13.53
N ASN A 235 9.12 1.21 12.77
CA ASN A 235 9.66 2.45 12.22
C ASN A 235 10.89 2.25 11.30
N THR A 236 10.98 1.10 10.64
CA THR A 236 11.97 0.82 9.59
C THR A 236 11.31 0.86 8.23
N ALA A 237 11.94 1.55 7.29
CA ALA A 237 11.52 1.59 5.90
C ALA A 237 12.47 0.78 5.04
N LEU A 238 11.90 -0.14 4.26
CA LEU A 238 12.57 -0.81 3.17
C LEU A 238 12.11 -0.19 1.86
N ILE A 239 13.06 0.23 1.05
CA ILE A 239 12.79 0.81 -0.26
C ILE A 239 13.65 0.11 -1.29
N TYR A 240 13.07 -0.34 -2.40
CA TYR A 240 13.76 -1.15 -3.38
C TYR A 240 13.32 -0.84 -4.81
N LEU A 241 14.19 -1.17 -5.75
CA LEU A 241 13.98 -0.99 -7.19
C LEU A 241 13.28 -2.20 -7.81
N GLY A 242 12.40 -1.95 -8.77
CA GLY A 242 11.83 -2.97 -9.65
C GLY A 242 10.37 -3.28 -9.36
N PRO A 243 9.73 -4.13 -10.20
CA PRO A 243 8.34 -4.47 -10.05
C PRO A 243 8.12 -5.33 -8.79
N VAL A 244 6.93 -5.21 -8.20
CA VAL A 244 6.56 -5.87 -6.94
C VAL A 244 6.71 -7.41 -6.97
N GLU A 245 6.79 -8.01 -8.16
CA GLU A 245 7.04 -9.46 -8.35
C GLU A 245 8.30 -9.99 -7.66
N ALA A 246 9.27 -9.09 -7.40
CA ALA A 246 10.51 -9.34 -6.67
C ALA A 246 10.35 -9.61 -5.16
N TYR A 247 9.20 -9.27 -4.58
CA TYR A 247 9.09 -9.12 -3.13
C TYR A 247 7.92 -9.93 -2.53
N THR A 248 8.22 -10.82 -1.58
CA THR A 248 7.22 -11.46 -0.70
C THR A 248 7.31 -10.82 0.68
N CYS A 249 6.70 -9.64 0.81
CA CYS A 249 6.82 -8.83 2.01
C CYS A 249 5.86 -9.32 3.07
N ALA A 250 6.42 -9.55 4.26
CA ALA A 250 5.68 -9.66 5.50
C ALA A 250 4.64 -10.79 5.49
N SER A 251 5.00 -11.99 5.00
CA SER A 251 4.17 -13.16 5.26
C SER A 251 4.25 -13.48 6.75
N ILE A 252 3.11 -13.53 7.42
CA ILE A 252 3.05 -14.08 8.77
C ILE A 252 2.83 -15.58 8.62
N PRO A 253 3.73 -16.45 9.13
CA PRO A 253 3.57 -17.89 9.07
C PRO A 253 2.19 -18.35 9.58
N SER A 254 1.64 -19.42 9.01
CA SER A 254 0.32 -19.93 9.41
C SER A 254 0.29 -20.50 10.82
N ASP A 255 1.44 -20.87 11.36
CA ASP A 255 1.64 -21.34 12.74
C ASP A 255 1.89 -20.20 13.74
N ALA A 256 1.98 -18.94 13.28
CA ALA A 256 2.02 -17.79 14.18
C ALA A 256 0.71 -17.70 14.99
N PRO A 257 0.75 -17.17 16.23
CA PRO A 257 -0.46 -17.03 17.04
C PRO A 257 -1.55 -16.24 16.31
N ALA A 258 -2.81 -16.68 16.39
CA ALA A 258 -3.93 -16.08 15.65
C ALA A 258 -4.19 -14.59 15.97
N LYS A 259 -3.68 -14.10 17.11
CA LYS A 259 -3.75 -12.70 17.53
C LYS A 259 -2.70 -11.79 16.86
N VAL A 260 -1.70 -12.37 16.19
CA VAL A 260 -0.62 -11.61 15.58
C VAL A 260 -1.15 -10.90 14.34
N GLU A 261 -1.01 -9.58 14.37
CA GLU A 261 -1.33 -8.71 13.25
C GLU A 261 -0.14 -7.82 12.95
N GLN A 262 0.14 -7.62 11.66
CA GLN A 262 1.17 -6.72 11.20
C GLN A 262 0.55 -5.66 10.30
N TYR A 263 0.96 -4.42 10.53
CA TYR A 263 0.57 -3.28 9.71
C TYR A 263 1.81 -2.72 9.01
N THR A 264 1.67 -2.46 7.72
CA THR A 264 2.71 -1.80 6.92
C THR A 264 2.12 -0.65 6.14
N TYR A 265 2.82 0.47 6.08
CA TYR A 265 2.54 1.51 5.10
C TYR A 265 3.33 1.22 3.82
N GLU A 266 2.62 0.96 2.73
CA GLU A 266 3.21 0.64 1.43
C GLU A 266 2.94 1.74 0.43
N PHE A 267 3.96 2.09 -0.36
CA PHE A 267 3.84 3.10 -1.40
C PHE A 267 4.68 2.76 -2.63
N GLY A 268 4.26 3.30 -3.78
CA GLY A 268 4.98 3.20 -5.04
C GLY A 268 5.43 4.58 -5.51
N ILE A 269 6.60 4.66 -6.12
CA ILE A 269 7.11 5.87 -6.78
C ILE A 269 7.32 5.55 -8.26
N GLY A 270 6.76 6.40 -9.11
CA GLY A 270 6.76 6.19 -10.56
C GLY A 270 6.30 7.43 -11.31
N PRO A 271 6.25 7.38 -12.65
CA PRO A 271 5.74 8.48 -13.43
C PRO A 271 4.28 8.80 -13.07
N ALA A 272 3.93 10.08 -13.04
CA ALA A 272 2.56 10.53 -12.87
C ALA A 272 1.63 9.88 -13.92
N ALA A 273 0.32 9.78 -13.63
CA ALA A 273 -0.63 9.09 -14.53
C ALA A 273 -0.59 9.61 -15.98
N ALA A 274 -0.54 10.94 -16.17
CA ALA A 274 -0.43 11.55 -17.49
C ALA A 274 0.90 11.19 -18.21
N ALA A 275 2.00 11.07 -17.45
CA ALA A 275 3.29 10.64 -17.98
C ALA A 275 3.26 9.17 -18.41
N ARG A 276 2.63 8.29 -17.62
CA ARG A 276 2.47 6.86 -17.96
C ARG A 276 1.78 6.69 -19.31
N HIS A 277 0.67 7.39 -19.55
CA HIS A 277 -0.02 7.36 -20.85
C HIS A 277 0.87 7.79 -22.01
N ARG A 278 1.67 8.85 -21.81
CA ARG A 278 2.61 9.35 -22.82
C ARG A 278 3.70 8.31 -23.15
N LEU A 279 4.33 7.75 -22.11
CA LEU A 279 5.39 6.76 -22.27
C LEU A 279 4.88 5.46 -22.92
N THR A 280 3.69 4.99 -22.54
CA THR A 280 3.04 3.85 -23.20
C THR A 280 2.75 4.13 -24.68
N GLY A 281 2.32 5.36 -25.02
CA GLY A 281 2.11 5.77 -26.41
C GLY A 281 3.39 5.73 -27.26
N LEU A 282 4.52 6.16 -26.69
CA LEU A 282 5.83 6.08 -27.35
C LEU A 282 6.20 4.63 -27.66
N MET A 283 6.08 3.72 -26.69
CA MET A 283 6.38 2.30 -26.87
C MET A 283 5.50 1.65 -27.96
N GLY A 284 4.20 1.96 -27.99
CA GLY A 284 3.28 1.44 -29.01
C GLY A 284 3.52 1.98 -30.42
N SER A 285 4.17 3.15 -30.55
CA SER A 285 4.50 3.75 -31.84
C SER A 285 5.76 3.16 -32.48
N VAL A 286 6.69 2.66 -31.67
CA VAL A 286 7.95 2.06 -32.16
C VAL A 286 7.70 0.67 -32.73
N GLY A 287 6.86 -0.15 -32.08
CA GLY A 287 6.50 -1.49 -32.56
C GLY A 287 5.64 -1.54 -33.82
N ARG A 288 5.22 -0.40 -34.39
CA ARG A 288 4.44 -0.32 -35.65
C ARG A 288 5.24 0.20 -36.85
N ARG A 289 6.50 0.60 -36.67
CA ARG A 289 7.37 1.12 -37.75
C ARG A 289 8.42 0.13 -38.26
N GLY A 290 8.44 -1.10 -37.72
CA GLY A 290 9.19 -2.23 -38.27
C GLY A 290 8.23 -3.23 -38.90
#